data_AF-A0A832D0D0-F1
#
_entry.id   AF-A0A832D0D0-F1
#
_cell.length_a   1.000
_cell.length_b   1.000
_cell.length_c   1.000
_cell.angle_alpha   90.00
_cell.angle_beta   90.00
_cell.angle_gamma   90.00
#
_symmetry.space_group_name_H-M   'P 1'
#
loop_
_entity.id
_entity.type
_entity.pdbx_description
1 polymer ?
#
loop_
_entity_poly.entity_id
_entity_poly.type
_entity_poly.pdbx_seq_one_letter_code
_entity_poly.pdbx_strand_id
1 'polypeptide(L)'
;MAAETGIGQRGSVERVDLEAAVARAGDGAFAVGADGRITLWNRAAERLLGYAAREVLGKPCCLVFAGRDDRGNRVCYDGCQVRALIGMGEGVQSFDMRTRTKNGRPVWLNVSTLALANGKPAGSVTLHLFRDVTATRELLGLVHEKLAAAASDGHPPPADVLTRREIDVLRLLAAGASTKAMADQLHVSLATVRNHVQNITGKLGVHSRLEAVAHAHRHRLL
;
A
#
# COMPACT_ATOMS: atom_id res chain seq x y z
N MET A 1 -65.48 2.62 -1.96
CA MET A 1 -64.87 2.73 -3.30
C MET A 1 -63.58 3.51 -3.11
N ALA A 2 -62.47 2.79 -2.95
CA ALA A 2 -61.43 2.58 -3.98
C ALA A 2 -60.28 3.58 -3.72
N ALA A 3 -59.19 3.13 -3.09
CA ALA A 3 -58.03 2.46 -3.71
C ALA A 3 -57.03 3.51 -4.23
N GLU A 4 -55.85 3.60 -3.59
CA GLU A 4 -54.53 3.27 -4.17
C GLU A 4 -53.79 4.60 -4.48
N THR A 5 -52.49 4.82 -4.27
CA THR A 5 -51.24 4.05 -4.18
C THR A 5 -50.22 5.03 -3.56
N GLY A 6 -49.28 4.65 -2.69
CA GLY A 6 -48.10 3.85 -3.01
C GLY A 6 -46.92 4.75 -3.47
N ILE A 7 -45.70 4.41 -3.03
CA ILE A 7 -44.37 5.00 -3.35
C ILE A 7 -43.90 6.06 -2.33
N GLY A 8 -42.76 5.96 -1.65
CA GLY A 8 -41.62 5.06 -1.82
C GLY A 8 -41.02 4.65 -0.48
N GLN A 9 -40.80 3.34 -0.37
CA GLN A 9 -39.95 2.72 0.62
C GLN A 9 -38.56 3.37 0.56
N ARG A 10 -38.16 4.08 1.61
CA ARG A 10 -36.73 4.30 1.88
C ARG A 10 -36.17 2.93 2.25
N GLY A 11 -35.51 2.28 1.30
CA GLY A 11 -34.72 1.09 1.57
C GLY A 11 -33.75 1.41 2.71
N SER A 12 -34.00 0.84 3.88
CA SER A 12 -33.03 0.79 4.96
C SER A 12 -31.83 0.03 4.41
N VAL A 13 -30.74 0.73 4.10
CA VAL A 13 -29.45 0.08 3.84
C VAL A 13 -29.13 -0.71 5.10
N GLU A 14 -29.24 -2.03 5.01
CA GLU A 14 -28.98 -2.95 6.09
C GLU A 14 -27.54 -2.68 6.58
N ARG A 15 -27.39 -2.40 7.87
CA ARG A 15 -26.12 -1.98 8.46
C ARG A 15 -25.20 -3.20 8.46
N VAL A 16 -24.36 -3.32 7.42
CA VAL A 16 -23.41 -4.42 7.27
C VAL A 16 -22.45 -4.43 8.46
N ASP A 17 -22.40 -5.55 9.17
CA ASP A 17 -21.39 -5.78 10.20
C ASP A 17 -20.02 -5.99 9.53
N LEU A 18 -19.26 -4.91 9.47
CA LEU A 18 -17.93 -4.89 8.85
C LEU A 18 -16.96 -5.82 9.57
N GLU A 19 -17.09 -6.02 10.89
CA GLU A 19 -16.24 -6.95 11.64
C GLU A 19 -16.53 -8.39 11.22
N ALA A 20 -17.80 -8.78 11.16
CA ALA A 20 -18.20 -10.11 10.70
C ALA A 20 -17.82 -10.37 9.23
N ALA A 21 -17.94 -9.35 8.36
CA ALA A 21 -17.56 -9.44 6.96
C ALA A 21 -16.04 -9.68 6.81
N VAL A 22 -15.22 -8.93 7.54
CA VAL A 22 -13.76 -9.06 7.53
C VAL A 22 -13.30 -10.37 8.16
N ALA A 23 -13.98 -10.84 9.21
CA ALA A 23 -13.65 -12.09 9.89
C ALA A 23 -13.73 -13.33 8.96
N ARG A 24 -14.61 -13.30 7.96
CA ARG A 24 -14.81 -14.37 6.98
C ARG A 24 -14.13 -14.12 5.62
N ALA A 25 -13.44 -13.00 5.45
CA ALA A 25 -12.77 -12.69 4.19
C ALA A 25 -11.72 -13.76 3.82
N GLY A 26 -11.57 -14.02 2.52
CA GLY A 26 -10.54 -14.93 2.00
C GLY A 26 -9.13 -14.38 2.17
N ASP A 27 -8.98 -13.06 2.06
CA ASP A 27 -7.73 -12.34 2.25
C ASP A 27 -7.41 -12.17 3.74
N GLY A 28 -6.12 -12.10 4.06
CA GLY A 28 -5.67 -11.77 5.39
C GLY A 28 -6.11 -10.36 5.75
N ALA A 29 -6.61 -10.17 6.97
CA ALA A 29 -7.04 -8.85 7.43
C ALA A 29 -6.65 -8.61 8.88
N PHE A 30 -6.24 -7.38 9.15
CA PHE A 30 -6.02 -6.89 10.51
C PHE A 30 -6.44 -5.44 10.64
N ALA A 31 -6.90 -5.05 11.82
CA ALA A 31 -7.16 -3.65 12.14
C ALA A 31 -6.18 -3.16 13.19
N VAL A 32 -5.85 -1.87 13.14
CA VAL A 32 -5.07 -1.19 14.18
C VAL A 32 -5.79 0.05 14.69
N GLY A 33 -5.64 0.32 15.99
CA GLY A 33 -6.02 1.60 16.58
C GLY A 33 -5.07 2.73 16.19
N ALA A 34 -5.38 3.95 16.64
CA ALA A 34 -4.57 5.14 16.39
C ALA A 34 -3.12 5.03 16.93
N ASP A 35 -2.90 4.19 17.95
CA ASP A 35 -1.60 3.88 18.56
C ASP A 35 -0.80 2.81 17.78
N GLY A 36 -1.37 2.23 16.72
CA GLY A 36 -0.74 1.18 15.92
C GLY A 36 -0.82 -0.21 16.53
N ARG A 37 -1.62 -0.41 17.59
CA ARG A 37 -1.85 -1.75 18.18
C ARG A 37 -2.94 -2.50 17.43
N ILE A 38 -2.72 -3.79 17.23
CA ILE A 38 -3.65 -4.68 16.52
C ILE A 38 -4.91 -4.88 17.37
N THR A 39 -6.06 -4.55 16.79
CA THR A 39 -7.39 -4.71 17.42
C THR A 39 -8.23 -5.81 16.77
N LEU A 40 -7.90 -6.20 15.53
CA LEU A 40 -8.54 -7.30 14.81
C LEU A 40 -7.50 -8.14 14.09
N TRP A 41 -7.71 -9.45 14.07
CA TRP A 41 -6.90 -10.41 13.32
C TRP A 41 -7.79 -11.54 12.81
N ASN A 42 -8.00 -11.64 11.49
CA ASN A 42 -8.95 -12.62 10.95
C ASN A 42 -8.32 -14.02 10.77
N ARG A 43 -9.16 -15.03 10.52
CA ARG A 43 -8.70 -16.41 10.33
C ARG A 43 -7.78 -16.59 9.11
N ALA A 44 -7.95 -15.79 8.07
CA ALA A 44 -7.06 -15.83 6.91
C ALA A 44 -5.64 -15.36 7.29
N ALA A 45 -5.54 -14.32 8.12
CA ALA A 45 -4.27 -13.84 8.68
C ALA A 45 -3.60 -14.90 9.56
N GLU A 46 -4.38 -15.61 10.40
CA GLU A 46 -3.86 -16.73 11.20
C GLU A 46 -3.29 -17.84 10.31
N ARG A 47 -4.01 -18.25 9.27
CA ARG A 47 -3.53 -19.30 8.34
C ARG A 47 -2.29 -18.88 7.56
N LEU A 48 -2.25 -17.64 7.07
CA LEU A 48 -1.16 -17.16 6.23
C LEU A 48 0.13 -16.95 7.03
N LEU A 49 0.03 -16.27 8.18
CA LEU A 49 1.19 -15.84 8.97
C LEU A 49 1.52 -16.76 10.15
N GLY A 50 0.62 -17.69 10.51
CA GLY A 50 0.85 -18.68 11.57
C GLY A 50 0.71 -18.15 12.99
N TYR A 51 0.33 -16.88 13.17
CA TYR A 51 0.03 -16.30 14.49
C TYR A 51 -1.46 -16.40 14.79
N ALA A 52 -1.83 -16.96 15.95
CA ALA A 52 -3.21 -16.90 16.42
C ALA A 52 -3.55 -15.48 16.89
N ALA A 53 -4.81 -15.07 16.76
CA ALA A 53 -5.29 -13.73 17.14
C ALA A 53 -4.89 -13.38 18.58
N ARG A 54 -5.08 -14.30 19.52
CA ARG A 54 -4.70 -14.14 20.93
C ARG A 54 -3.21 -13.82 21.16
N GLU A 55 -2.35 -14.16 20.19
CA GLU A 55 -0.91 -13.91 20.28
C GLU A 55 -0.51 -12.52 19.78
N VAL A 56 -1.37 -11.85 19.01
CA VAL A 56 -1.04 -10.59 18.32
C VAL A 56 -1.95 -9.43 18.69
N LEU A 57 -3.17 -9.70 19.15
CA LEU A 57 -4.07 -8.66 19.65
C LEU A 57 -3.41 -7.85 20.76
N GLY A 58 -3.54 -6.52 20.68
CA GLY A 58 -2.90 -5.55 21.57
C GLY A 58 -1.42 -5.29 21.28
N LYS A 59 -0.75 -6.08 20.43
CA LYS A 59 0.66 -5.84 20.09
C LYS A 59 0.79 -4.76 18.99
N PRO A 60 1.88 -3.97 18.99
CA PRO A 60 2.18 -3.08 17.88
C PRO A 60 2.34 -3.87 16.58
N CYS A 61 1.64 -3.45 15.52
CA CYS A 61 1.69 -4.16 14.23
C CYS A 61 3.12 -4.22 13.67
N CYS A 62 3.94 -3.21 13.90
CA CYS A 62 5.31 -3.16 13.42
C CYS A 62 6.22 -4.23 14.03
N LEU A 63 5.93 -4.71 15.24
CA LEU A 63 6.66 -5.81 15.87
C LEU A 63 6.24 -7.18 15.32
N VAL A 64 4.97 -7.32 14.94
CA VAL A 64 4.45 -8.58 14.37
C VAL A 64 4.91 -8.73 12.92
N PHE A 65 4.77 -7.68 12.11
CA PHE A 65 5.07 -7.74 10.68
C PHE A 65 6.55 -7.48 10.38
N ALA A 66 7.22 -6.53 11.05
CA ALA A 66 8.59 -6.14 10.73
C ALA A 66 8.84 -5.95 9.20
N GLY A 67 7.84 -5.42 8.49
CA GLY A 67 7.76 -5.41 7.04
C GLY A 67 8.86 -4.57 6.38
N ARG A 68 9.35 -5.06 5.24
CA ARG A 68 10.40 -4.42 4.44
C ARG A 68 10.04 -4.37 2.95
N ASP A 69 10.56 -3.39 2.22
CA ASP A 69 10.41 -3.32 0.76
C ASP A 69 11.40 -4.24 0.03
N ASP A 70 11.40 -4.18 -1.30
CA ASP A 70 12.28 -4.94 -2.20
C ASP A 70 13.77 -4.73 -1.95
N ARG A 71 14.14 -3.58 -1.39
CA ARG A 71 15.54 -3.23 -1.10
C ARG A 71 15.89 -3.42 0.36
N GLY A 72 14.96 -3.93 1.15
CA GLY A 72 15.14 -4.17 2.58
C GLY A 72 14.92 -2.95 3.47
N ASN A 73 14.44 -1.81 2.95
CA ASN A 73 14.09 -0.67 3.79
C ASN A 73 12.90 -1.03 4.68
N ARG A 74 12.85 -0.46 5.89
CA ARG A 74 11.73 -0.72 6.81
C ARG A 74 10.47 0.00 6.34
N VAL A 75 9.43 -0.78 6.05
CA VAL A 75 8.07 -0.29 5.80
C VAL A 75 7.30 -0.21 7.12
N CYS A 76 7.49 -1.21 7.99
CA CYS A 76 6.90 -1.21 9.32
C CYS A 76 7.87 -0.66 10.37
N TYR A 77 7.47 0.40 11.05
CA TYR A 77 8.12 0.99 12.23
C TYR A 77 7.05 1.77 13.03
N ASP A 78 7.37 2.19 14.25
CA ASP A 78 6.44 3.03 15.01
C ASP A 78 6.27 4.39 14.32
N GLY A 79 5.02 4.87 14.21
CA GLY A 79 4.71 6.05 13.40
C GLY A 79 5.00 5.89 11.90
N CYS A 80 4.80 4.68 11.34
CA CYS A 80 5.06 4.41 9.93
C CYS A 80 4.37 5.39 8.97
N GLN A 81 4.91 5.50 7.75
CA GLN A 81 4.38 6.40 6.72
C GLN A 81 2.88 6.18 6.44
N VAL A 82 2.40 4.93 6.51
CA VAL A 82 0.97 4.61 6.38
C VAL A 82 0.14 5.34 7.44
N ARG A 83 0.54 5.28 8.71
CA ARG A 83 -0.14 6.01 9.80
C ARG A 83 -0.04 7.52 9.61
N ALA A 84 1.10 8.03 9.17
CA ALA A 84 1.27 9.45 8.89
C ALA A 84 0.30 9.95 7.79
N LEU A 85 0.14 9.19 6.71
CA LEU A 85 -0.79 9.52 5.62
C LEU A 85 -2.24 9.48 6.09
N ILE A 86 -2.64 8.42 6.80
CA ILE A 86 -4.01 8.29 7.33
C ILE A 86 -4.31 9.40 8.34
N GLY A 87 -3.36 9.75 9.21
CA GLY A 87 -3.50 10.85 10.16
C GLY A 87 -3.71 12.21 9.48
N MET A 88 -3.24 12.37 8.24
CA MET A 88 -3.49 13.54 7.40
C MET A 88 -4.81 13.46 6.63
N GLY A 89 -5.62 12.40 6.81
CA GLY A 89 -6.85 12.16 6.05
C GLY A 89 -6.59 11.73 4.61
N GLU A 90 -5.38 11.25 4.30
CA GLU A 90 -4.98 10.93 2.94
C GLU A 90 -5.07 9.41 2.67
N GLY A 91 -5.36 9.08 1.42
CA GLY A 91 -5.40 7.70 0.96
C GLY A 91 -4.02 7.07 0.85
N VAL A 92 -3.94 5.77 1.14
CA VAL A 92 -2.72 4.97 1.01
C VAL A 92 -2.91 4.02 -0.17
N GLN A 93 -2.04 4.11 -1.18
CA GLN A 93 -2.04 3.14 -2.27
C GLN A 93 -1.63 1.76 -1.77
N SER A 94 -2.10 0.70 -2.43
CA SER A 94 -1.63 -0.64 -2.11
C SER A 94 -0.12 -0.75 -2.36
N PHE A 95 0.59 -1.41 -1.47
CA PHE A 95 2.03 -1.59 -1.57
C PHE A 95 2.44 -3.02 -1.23
N ASP A 96 3.56 -3.46 -1.78
CA ASP A 96 4.14 -4.76 -1.46
C ASP A 96 5.15 -4.63 -0.33
N MET A 97 5.14 -5.59 0.60
CA MET A 97 6.16 -5.70 1.63
C MET A 97 6.48 -7.17 1.93
N ARG A 98 7.75 -7.45 2.21
CA ARG A 98 8.21 -8.73 2.72
C ARG A 98 8.14 -8.74 4.25
N THR A 99 7.58 -9.82 4.79
CA THR A 99 7.57 -10.13 6.21
C THR A 99 7.99 -11.59 6.43
N ARG A 100 7.91 -12.08 7.66
CA ARG A 100 8.11 -13.48 8.01
C ARG A 100 6.88 -14.00 8.73
N THR A 101 6.50 -15.22 8.41
CA THR A 101 5.53 -15.97 9.22
C THR A 101 6.15 -16.34 10.58
N LYS A 102 5.32 -16.83 11.51
CA LYS A 102 5.75 -17.25 12.85
C LYS A 102 6.91 -18.26 12.85
N ASN A 103 6.99 -19.14 11.87
CA ASN A 103 8.06 -20.14 11.75
C ASN A 103 9.31 -19.61 11.01
N GLY A 104 9.33 -18.33 10.64
CA GLY A 104 10.47 -17.69 9.98
C GLY A 104 10.42 -17.70 8.45
N ARG A 105 9.46 -18.42 7.82
CA ARG A 105 9.31 -18.45 6.36
C ARG A 105 9.06 -17.02 5.83
N PRO A 106 9.84 -16.55 4.84
CA PRO A 106 9.61 -15.25 4.22
C PRO A 106 8.33 -15.29 3.38
N VAL A 107 7.56 -14.21 3.42
CA VAL A 107 6.36 -14.03 2.58
C VAL A 107 6.28 -12.60 2.08
N TRP A 108 5.83 -12.43 0.84
CA TRP A 108 5.50 -11.15 0.25
C TRP A 108 4.00 -10.90 0.37
N LEU A 109 3.65 -9.73 0.91
CA LEU A 109 2.28 -9.30 1.09
C LEU A 109 2.02 -8.07 0.23
N ASN A 110 0.97 -8.11 -0.59
CA ASN A 110 0.37 -6.91 -1.13
C ASN A 110 -0.65 -6.39 -0.11
N VAL A 111 -0.45 -5.19 0.41
CA VAL A 111 -1.23 -4.60 1.50
C VAL A 111 -2.04 -3.43 0.99
N SER A 112 -3.35 -3.48 1.19
CA SER A 112 -4.30 -2.40 0.95
C SER A 112 -4.82 -1.86 2.26
N THR A 113 -4.98 -0.53 2.36
CA THR A 113 -5.31 0.12 3.63
C THR A 113 -6.57 0.97 3.52
N LEU A 114 -7.48 0.81 4.47
CA LEU A 114 -8.76 1.50 4.57
C LEU A 114 -8.83 2.23 5.92
N ALA A 115 -8.98 3.54 5.89
CA ALA A 115 -9.21 4.33 7.10
C ALA A 115 -10.70 4.33 7.44
N LEU A 116 -11.06 3.79 8.60
CA LEU A 116 -12.42 3.79 9.12
C LEU A 116 -12.57 4.97 10.08
N ALA A 117 -13.30 6.00 9.64
CA ALA A 117 -13.51 7.20 10.44
C ALA A 117 -14.68 7.02 11.40
N ASN A 118 -14.42 7.11 12.71
CA ASN A 118 -15.45 7.19 13.76
C ASN A 118 -15.70 8.65 14.19
N GLY A 119 -15.91 9.56 13.23
CA GLY A 119 -16.29 10.95 13.49
C GLY A 119 -15.23 11.86 14.16
N LYS A 120 -14.10 11.33 14.65
CA LYS A 120 -12.94 12.10 15.15
C LYS A 120 -11.59 11.41 14.82
N PRO A 121 -10.50 12.15 14.50
CA PRO A 121 -9.20 11.57 14.13
C PRO A 121 -8.56 10.67 15.20
N ALA A 122 -8.78 10.99 16.49
CA ALA A 122 -8.19 10.28 17.63
C ALA A 122 -8.77 8.88 17.88
N GLY A 123 -9.91 8.53 17.25
CA GLY A 123 -10.54 7.21 17.32
C GLY A 123 -10.53 6.46 15.99
N SER A 124 -9.67 6.86 15.05
CA SER A 124 -9.60 6.22 13.72
C SER A 124 -9.06 4.80 13.85
N VAL A 125 -9.85 3.85 13.35
CA VAL A 125 -9.42 2.46 13.18
C VAL A 125 -8.96 2.32 11.74
N THR A 126 -7.79 1.72 11.54
CA THR A 126 -7.31 1.43 10.18
C THR A 126 -7.42 -0.06 9.92
N LEU A 127 -8.19 -0.43 8.90
CA LEU A 127 -8.30 -1.79 8.41
C LEU A 127 -7.26 -2.00 7.29
N HIS A 128 -6.46 -3.04 7.42
CA HIS A 128 -5.51 -3.48 6.42
C HIS A 128 -5.93 -4.84 5.89
N LEU A 129 -6.00 -4.95 4.57
CA LEU A 129 -6.20 -6.20 3.85
C LEU A 129 -4.88 -6.58 3.21
N PHE A 130 -4.54 -7.86 3.22
CA PHE A 130 -3.31 -8.33 2.62
C PHE A 130 -3.45 -9.68 1.93
N ARG A 131 -2.71 -9.83 0.84
CA ARG A 131 -2.65 -11.06 0.03
C ARG A 131 -1.24 -11.55 -0.09
N ASP A 132 -1.05 -12.87 0.00
CA ASP A 132 0.22 -13.52 -0.32
C ASP A 132 0.48 -13.39 -1.82
N VAL A 133 1.54 -12.67 -2.18
CA VAL A 133 2.00 -12.51 -3.57
C VAL A 133 3.38 -13.16 -3.78
N THR A 134 3.81 -14.02 -2.87
CA THR A 134 5.14 -14.67 -2.89
C THR A 134 5.33 -15.45 -4.18
N ALA A 135 4.42 -16.37 -4.51
CA ALA A 135 4.52 -17.20 -5.72
C ALA A 135 4.52 -16.34 -7.00
N THR A 136 3.65 -15.34 -7.06
CA THR A 136 3.58 -14.41 -8.21
C THR A 136 4.89 -13.64 -8.37
N ARG A 137 5.47 -13.12 -7.27
CA ARG A 137 6.72 -12.37 -7.32
C ARG A 137 7.92 -13.26 -7.65
N GLU A 138 7.98 -14.46 -7.11
CA GLU A 138 9.03 -15.44 -7.45
C GLU A 138 8.98 -15.82 -8.93
N LEU A 139 7.79 -16.10 -9.47
CA LEU A 139 7.60 -16.39 -10.88
C LEU A 139 8.01 -15.20 -11.76
N LEU A 140 7.58 -13.98 -11.42
CA LEU A 140 7.96 -12.77 -12.16
C LEU A 140 9.47 -12.55 -12.13
N GLY A 141 10.13 -12.79 -10.99
CA GLY A 141 11.59 -12.72 -10.87
C GLY A 141 12.30 -13.69 -11.81
N LEU A 142 11.86 -14.96 -11.86
CA LEU A 142 12.42 -15.98 -12.75
C LEU A 142 12.20 -15.64 -14.23
N VAL A 143 11.01 -15.13 -14.58
CA VAL A 143 10.71 -14.68 -15.96
C VAL A 143 11.63 -13.52 -16.33
N HIS A 144 11.80 -12.54 -15.44
CA HIS A 144 12.65 -11.38 -15.68
C HIS A 144 14.12 -11.78 -15.86
N GLU A 145 14.62 -12.70 -15.03
CA GLU A 145 15.97 -13.25 -15.14
C GLU A 145 16.17 -13.97 -16.47
N LYS A 146 15.23 -14.82 -16.88
CA LYS A 146 15.27 -15.52 -18.17
C LYS A 146 15.21 -14.58 -19.36
N LEU A 147 14.36 -13.54 -19.31
CA LEU A 147 14.27 -12.53 -20.36
C LEU A 147 15.54 -11.68 -20.42
N ALA A 148 16.11 -11.28 -19.28
CA ALA A 148 17.37 -10.53 -19.22
C ALA A 148 18.56 -11.36 -19.74
N ALA A 149 18.60 -12.66 -19.42
CA ALA A 149 19.59 -13.59 -19.95
C ALA A 149 19.42 -13.86 -21.45
N ALA A 150 18.20 -13.78 -21.98
CA ALA A 150 17.95 -13.87 -23.43
C ALA A 150 18.22 -12.54 -24.17
N ALA A 151 18.11 -11.40 -23.48
CA ALA A 151 18.36 -10.06 -24.00
C ALA A 151 19.86 -9.65 -23.94
N SER A 152 20.76 -10.53 -23.48
CA SER A 152 22.20 -10.24 -23.43
C SER A 152 22.88 -10.13 -24.80
N ASP A 153 22.14 -10.20 -25.92
CA ASP A 153 22.61 -9.84 -27.26
C ASP A 153 22.18 -8.43 -27.74
N GLY A 154 21.61 -7.58 -26.88
CA GLY A 154 21.41 -6.17 -27.25
C GLY A 154 20.57 -5.36 -26.27
N HIS A 155 21.23 -4.40 -25.61
CA HIS A 155 20.70 -3.22 -24.88
C HIS A 155 19.19 -3.21 -24.48
N PRO A 156 18.85 -3.15 -23.17
CA PRO A 156 17.46 -3.06 -22.74
C PRO A 156 16.86 -1.66 -23.05
N PRO A 157 15.56 -1.58 -23.46
CA PRO A 157 14.91 -0.30 -23.77
C PRO A 157 14.50 0.46 -22.50
N PRO A 158 14.84 1.75 -22.34
CA PRO A 158 14.59 2.52 -21.11
C PRO A 158 13.36 3.44 -21.19
N ALA A 159 12.15 2.90 -21.39
CA ALA A 159 10.93 3.73 -21.42
C ALA A 159 9.67 3.16 -20.72
N ASP A 160 9.62 1.87 -20.40
CA ASP A 160 8.40 1.23 -19.87
C ASP A 160 8.31 1.17 -18.32
N VAL A 161 9.28 1.74 -17.60
CA VAL A 161 9.34 1.60 -16.12
C VAL A 161 8.37 2.55 -15.40
N LEU A 162 8.09 3.74 -15.96
CA LEU A 162 7.26 4.76 -15.32
C LEU A 162 5.98 5.04 -16.12
N THR A 163 4.86 5.13 -15.40
CA THR A 163 3.60 5.58 -15.98
C THR A 163 3.70 7.05 -16.40
N ARG A 164 2.84 7.50 -17.34
CA ARG A 164 2.78 8.90 -17.76
C ARG A 164 2.70 9.86 -16.57
N ARG A 165 1.91 9.49 -15.55
CA ARG A 165 1.73 10.31 -14.36
C ARG A 165 2.98 10.41 -13.49
N GLU A 166 3.73 9.33 -13.39
CA GLU A 166 5.03 9.31 -12.70
C GLU A 166 6.08 10.11 -13.47
N ILE A 167 6.05 10.09 -14.80
CA ILE A 167 6.91 10.94 -15.64
C ILE A 167 6.60 12.42 -15.41
N ASP A 168 5.32 12.81 -15.35
CA ASP A 168 4.93 14.20 -15.07
C ASP A 168 5.45 14.66 -13.70
N VAL A 169 5.30 13.82 -12.67
CA VAL A 169 5.83 14.11 -11.33
C VAL A 169 7.36 14.18 -11.35
N LEU A 170 8.04 13.27 -12.07
CA LEU A 170 9.50 13.26 -12.19
C LEU A 170 10.03 14.51 -12.92
N ARG A 171 9.33 15.01 -13.95
CA ARG A 171 9.62 16.29 -14.61
C ARG A 171 9.57 17.46 -13.65
N LEU A 172 8.51 17.54 -12.85
CA LEU A 172 8.36 18.61 -11.88
C LEU A 172 9.38 18.51 -10.74
N LEU A 173 9.74 17.29 -10.32
CA LEU A 173 10.85 17.07 -9.40
C LEU A 173 12.17 17.60 -9.95
N ALA A 174 12.48 17.31 -11.22
CA ALA A 174 13.69 17.78 -11.89
C ALA A 174 13.70 19.30 -12.06
N ALA A 175 12.53 19.92 -12.25
CA ALA A 175 12.36 21.37 -12.26
C ALA A 175 12.44 22.02 -10.86
N GLY A 176 12.69 21.25 -9.79
CA GLY A 176 12.82 21.76 -8.43
C GLY A 176 11.50 22.09 -7.74
N ALA A 177 10.37 21.63 -8.28
CA ALA A 177 9.06 21.92 -7.70
C ALA A 177 8.91 21.33 -6.29
N SER A 178 8.27 22.09 -5.40
CA SER A 178 7.87 21.59 -4.08
C SER A 178 6.73 20.58 -4.23
N THR A 179 6.53 19.71 -3.24
CA THR A 179 5.39 18.78 -3.19
C THR A 179 4.05 19.52 -3.33
N LYS A 180 3.95 20.73 -2.79
CA LYS A 180 2.77 21.59 -2.91
C LYS A 180 2.59 22.11 -4.33
N ALA A 181 3.64 22.67 -4.93
CA ALA A 181 3.58 23.17 -6.31
C ALA A 181 3.22 22.05 -7.31
N MET A 182 3.76 20.85 -7.11
CA MET A 182 3.39 19.67 -7.91
C MET A 182 1.92 19.29 -7.74
N ALA A 183 1.40 19.33 -6.51
CA ALA A 183 0.01 19.00 -6.22
C ALA A 183 -0.93 19.98 -6.92
N ASP A 184 -0.61 21.27 -6.84
CA ASP A 184 -1.37 22.35 -7.47
C ASP A 184 -1.35 22.23 -9.00
N GLN A 185 -0.17 22.01 -9.61
CA GLN A 185 -0.02 21.90 -11.07
C GLN A 185 -0.62 20.63 -11.66
N LEU A 186 -0.58 19.53 -10.92
CA LEU A 186 -1.14 18.26 -11.37
C LEU A 186 -2.61 18.11 -10.98
N HIS A 187 -3.20 19.05 -10.23
CA HIS A 187 -4.56 18.96 -9.71
C HIS A 187 -4.83 17.66 -8.92
N VAL A 188 -3.91 17.32 -8.01
CA VAL A 188 -4.02 16.15 -7.12
C VAL A 188 -3.65 16.53 -5.68
N SER A 189 -3.93 15.65 -4.71
CA SER A 189 -3.56 15.93 -3.32
C SER A 189 -2.05 15.93 -3.10
N LEU A 190 -1.60 16.62 -2.06
CA LEU A 190 -0.20 16.59 -1.58
C LEU A 190 0.27 15.15 -1.34
N ALA A 191 -0.56 14.29 -0.74
CA ALA A 191 -0.18 12.89 -0.56
C ALA A 191 -0.14 12.10 -1.86
N THR A 192 -0.98 12.41 -2.84
CA THR A 192 -0.94 11.76 -4.16
C THR A 192 0.42 12.01 -4.81
N VAL A 193 0.94 13.24 -4.73
CA VAL A 193 2.31 13.53 -5.14
C VAL A 193 3.32 12.73 -4.32
N ARG A 194 3.21 12.69 -2.99
CA ARG A 194 4.13 11.89 -2.14
C ARG A 194 4.14 10.41 -2.52
N ASN A 195 2.97 9.85 -2.82
CA ASN A 195 2.81 8.46 -3.28
C ASN A 195 3.46 8.26 -4.65
N HIS A 196 3.26 9.18 -5.60
CA HIS A 196 3.95 9.13 -6.88
C HIS A 196 5.48 9.24 -6.72
N VAL A 197 5.98 10.13 -5.87
CA VAL A 197 7.43 10.22 -5.60
C VAL A 197 7.98 8.91 -5.03
N GLN A 198 7.25 8.27 -4.11
CA GLN A 198 7.64 6.97 -3.54
C GLN A 198 7.66 5.86 -4.61
N ASN A 199 6.65 5.81 -5.49
CA ASN A 199 6.62 4.84 -6.57
C ASN A 199 7.75 5.09 -7.57
N ILE A 200 8.04 6.35 -7.90
CA ILE A 200 9.16 6.73 -8.76
C ILE A 200 10.47 6.28 -8.14
N THR A 201 10.75 6.61 -6.88
CA THR A 201 12.01 6.21 -6.23
C THR A 201 12.11 4.69 -6.11
N GLY A 202 11.00 4.00 -5.82
CA GLY A 202 10.89 2.53 -5.79
C GLY A 202 11.16 1.87 -7.14
N LYS A 203 10.59 2.41 -8.22
CA LYS A 203 10.78 1.91 -9.59
C LYS A 203 12.15 2.22 -10.17
N LEU A 204 12.74 3.37 -9.83
CA LEU A 204 14.04 3.82 -10.35
C LEU A 204 15.27 3.27 -9.61
N GLY A 205 15.11 2.44 -8.58
CA GLY A 205 16.29 1.92 -7.87
C GLY A 205 16.93 2.90 -6.85
N VAL A 206 16.36 4.09 -6.62
CA VAL A 206 17.00 5.16 -5.81
C VAL A 206 16.35 5.44 -4.44
N HIS A 207 17.07 6.12 -3.54
CA HIS A 207 16.68 6.32 -2.13
C HIS A 207 16.31 7.75 -1.76
N SER A 208 16.48 8.70 -2.67
CA SER A 208 16.09 10.09 -2.46
C SER A 208 15.49 10.72 -3.71
N ARG A 209 14.72 11.79 -3.54
CA ARG A 209 14.20 12.58 -4.67
C ARG A 209 15.33 13.14 -5.54
N LEU A 210 16.46 13.50 -4.92
CA LEU A 210 17.62 14.06 -5.61
C LEU A 210 18.27 12.98 -6.49
N GLU A 211 18.42 11.78 -5.94
CA GLU A 211 18.90 10.63 -6.72
C GLU A 211 17.94 10.24 -7.84
N ALA A 212 16.62 10.35 -7.64
CA ALA A 212 15.64 10.09 -8.69
C ALA A 212 15.83 11.04 -9.87
N VAL A 213 16.04 12.34 -9.60
CA VAL A 213 16.34 13.35 -10.63
C VAL A 213 17.69 13.07 -11.31
N ALA A 214 18.73 12.75 -10.53
CA ALA A 214 20.04 12.41 -11.09
C ALA A 214 20.01 11.13 -11.94
N HIS A 215 19.23 10.13 -11.54
CA HIS A 215 18.98 8.92 -12.31
C HIS A 215 18.25 9.24 -13.62
N ALA A 216 17.20 10.05 -13.56
CA ALA A 216 16.43 10.45 -14.73
C ALA A 216 17.29 11.11 -15.82
N HIS A 217 18.19 12.02 -15.44
CA HIS A 217 19.12 12.65 -16.39
C HIS A 217 20.18 11.69 -16.93
N ARG A 218 20.79 10.85 -16.06
CA ARG A 218 21.81 9.88 -16.50
C ARG A 218 21.27 8.86 -17.51
N HIS A 219 20.00 8.48 -17.37
CA HIS A 219 19.35 7.49 -18.21
C HIS A 219 18.43 8.09 -19.28
N ARG A 220 18.47 9.42 -19.50
CA ARG A 220 17.67 10.16 -20.50
C ARG A 220 16.16 9.88 -20.43
N LEU A 221 15.64 9.75 -19.20
CA LEU A 221 14.20 9.62 -18.94
C LEU A 221 13.47 10.97 -19.00
N LEU A 222 14.24 12.07 -18.98
CA LEU A 222 13.82 13.46 -19.03
C LEU A 222 14.68 14.26 -20.00
#